data_AF-A0A7H8S2B3-F1
#
_entry.id   AF-A0A7H8S2B3-F1
#
_cell.length_a   1.000
_cell.length_b   1.000
_cell.length_c   1.000
_cell.angle_alpha   90.00
_cell.angle_beta   90.00
_cell.angle_gamma   90.00
#
_symmetry.space_group_name_H-M   'P 1'
#
loop_
_entity.id
_entity.type
_entity.pdbx_description
1 polymer ?
#
loop_
_entity_poly.entity_id
_entity_poly.type
_entity_poly.pdbx_seq_one_letter_code
_entity_poly.pdbx_strand_id
1 'polypeptide(L)'
;MMWDQYSYSYGTDKVFGDVNSKVHITSEVKGELPEIPSSAPPVTHKAGLDLNIPNLNDNEEYRWLKSLIWPEHKERLRLFDDAVELFKKQPPNLIEGDGVSLIEGIAKEIPSDQAICIFHNACSEHIRCEIRFIK
;
A
#
# COMPACT_ATOMS: atom_id res chain seq x y z
N MET A 1 0.06 -4.03 -0.54
CA MET A 1 -0.42 -2.65 -0.81
C MET A 1 -0.94 -2.53 -2.25
N MET A 2 -1.89 -1.64 -2.54
CA MET A 2 -2.49 -1.46 -3.88
C MET A 2 -2.26 -0.05 -4.46
N TRP A 3 -1.14 0.59 -4.12
CA TRP A 3 -0.80 1.97 -4.49
C TRP A 3 -0.78 2.22 -6.01
N ASP A 4 -0.42 1.20 -6.79
CA ASP A 4 -0.44 1.15 -8.25
C ASP A 4 -1.85 1.18 -8.86
N GLN A 5 -2.90 1.08 -8.03
CA GLN A 5 -4.31 1.10 -8.44
C GLN A 5 -5.07 2.30 -7.87
N TYR A 6 -4.38 3.26 -7.26
CA TYR A 6 -4.98 4.46 -6.69
C TYR A 6 -4.74 5.68 -7.58
N SER A 7 -5.49 6.75 -7.36
CA SER A 7 -5.20 8.06 -7.92
C SER A 7 -4.71 9.03 -6.85
N TYR A 8 -3.91 10.02 -7.27
CA TYR A 8 -3.27 10.97 -6.39
C TYR A 8 -3.38 12.40 -6.94
N SER A 9 -3.62 13.37 -6.05
CA SER A 9 -3.52 14.80 -6.36
C SER A 9 -2.67 15.52 -5.31
N TYR A 10 -1.81 16.42 -5.78
CA TYR A 10 -0.77 17.06 -4.96
C TYR A 10 -0.98 18.59 -4.86
N GLY A 11 -2.20 19.04 -4.59
CA GLY A 11 -2.54 20.47 -4.51
C GLY A 11 -2.49 21.20 -5.86
N THR A 12 -2.49 20.46 -6.97
CA THR A 12 -2.55 20.97 -8.35
C THR A 12 -3.74 20.33 -9.07
N ASP A 13 -4.13 20.86 -10.23
CA ASP A 13 -5.20 20.26 -11.06
C ASP A 13 -4.79 18.95 -11.76
N LYS A 14 -3.57 18.44 -11.48
CA LYS A 14 -3.05 17.20 -12.05
C LYS A 14 -3.41 16.01 -11.17
N VAL A 15 -3.88 14.95 -11.82
CA VAL A 15 -4.11 13.63 -11.22
C VAL A 15 -3.04 12.65 -11.73
N PHE A 16 -2.48 11.86 -10.81
CA PHE A 16 -1.47 10.84 -11.07
C PHE A 16 -2.02 9.46 -10.72
N GLY A 17 -1.47 8.40 -11.33
CA GLY A 17 -1.89 7.01 -11.09
C GLY A 17 -3.09 6.59 -11.93
N ASP A 18 -3.94 5.73 -11.38
CA ASP A 18 -5.17 5.29 -12.05
C ASP A 18 -6.30 6.31 -11.87
N VAL A 19 -6.46 7.18 -12.88
CA VAL A 19 -7.49 8.24 -12.90
C VAL A 19 -8.93 7.75 -12.73
N ASN A 20 -9.20 6.45 -12.94
CA ASN A 20 -10.53 5.86 -12.75
C ASN A 20 -10.72 5.24 -11.36
N SER A 21 -9.69 5.26 -10.52
CA SER A 21 -9.76 4.70 -9.17
C SER A 21 -10.66 5.54 -8.29
N LYS A 22 -11.58 4.87 -7.58
CA LYS A 22 -12.37 5.48 -6.51
C LYS A 22 -11.50 5.92 -5.33
N VAL A 23 -10.35 5.27 -5.15
CA VAL A 23 -9.39 5.61 -4.09
C VAL A 23 -8.56 6.79 -4.57
N HIS A 24 -9.01 7.99 -4.26
CA HIS A 24 -8.31 9.22 -4.57
C HIS A 24 -7.65 9.81 -3.32
N ILE A 25 -6.32 9.82 -3.28
CA ILE A 25 -5.54 10.36 -2.17
C ILE A 25 -5.09 11.77 -2.52
N THR A 26 -5.51 12.75 -1.71
CA THR A 26 -5.08 14.13 -1.84
C THR A 26 -3.98 14.45 -0.84
N SER A 27 -3.04 15.29 -1.24
CA SER A 27 -1.99 15.80 -0.38
C SER A 27 -1.58 17.20 -0.81
N GLU A 28 -1.08 18.00 0.12
CA GLU A 28 -0.49 19.30 -0.16
C GLU A 28 1.04 19.14 -0.23
N VAL A 29 1.67 19.78 -1.21
CA VAL A 29 3.13 19.81 -1.30
C VAL A 29 3.65 21.10 -0.71
N LYS A 30 4.52 20.94 0.29
CA LYS A 30 5.28 22.05 0.86
C LYS A 30 6.58 22.18 0.09
N GLY A 31 6.68 23.22 -0.73
CA GLY A 31 7.82 23.47 -1.61
C GLY A 31 7.52 23.14 -3.07
N GLU A 32 8.57 22.88 -3.85
CA GLU A 32 8.43 22.54 -5.27
C GLU A 32 8.00 21.07 -5.44
N LEU A 33 7.00 20.84 -6.29
CA LEU A 33 6.58 19.50 -6.69
C LEU A 33 7.66 18.90 -7.60
N PRO A 34 8.28 17.76 -7.25
CA PRO A 34 9.21 17.09 -8.15
C PRO A 34 8.49 16.59 -9.41
N GLU A 35 9.25 16.25 -10.45
CA GLU A 35 8.69 15.56 -11.60
C GLU A 35 8.22 14.16 -11.19
N ILE A 36 6.90 13.97 -11.16
CA ILE A 36 6.25 12.70 -10.84
C ILE A 36 5.71 12.08 -12.14
N PRO A 37 6.03 10.81 -12.43
CA PRO A 37 5.43 10.10 -13.57
C PRO A 37 3.90 10.09 -13.46
N SER A 38 3.20 10.28 -14.59
CA SER A 38 1.73 10.31 -14.62
C SER A 38 1.08 8.98 -14.22
N SER A 39 1.79 7.87 -14.39
CA SER A 39 1.34 6.53 -14.04
C SER A 39 2.36 5.83 -13.14
N ALA A 40 1.88 4.87 -12.35
CA ALA A 40 2.75 3.98 -11.60
C ALA A 40 3.70 3.20 -12.54
N PRO A 41 4.92 2.88 -12.09
CA PRO A 41 5.79 1.94 -12.81
C PRO A 41 5.10 0.56 -12.93
N PRO A 42 5.41 -0.21 -13.98
CA PRO A 42 4.82 -1.54 -14.15
C PRO A 42 5.21 -2.47 -13.01
N VAL A 43 4.21 -3.13 -12.40
CA VAL A 43 4.39 -4.09 -11.31
C VAL A 43 4.02 -5.48 -11.82
N THR A 44 4.99 -6.38 -11.91
CA THR A 44 4.81 -7.77 -12.35
C THR A 44 4.35 -8.68 -11.21
N HIS A 45 4.88 -8.46 -10.01
CA HIS A 45 4.61 -9.24 -8.82
C HIS A 45 4.43 -8.32 -7.62
N LYS A 46 3.52 -8.68 -6.72
CA LYS A 46 3.24 -7.93 -5.51
C LYS A 46 2.73 -8.85 -4.42
N ALA A 47 3.33 -8.78 -3.24
CA ALA A 47 2.89 -9.47 -2.05
C ALA A 47 2.88 -8.52 -0.86
N GLY A 48 1.92 -8.67 0.05
CA GLY A 48 1.93 -8.04 1.36
C GLY A 48 2.23 -9.06 2.43
N LEU A 49 3.13 -8.73 3.37
CA LEU A 49 3.46 -9.56 4.52
C LEU A 49 2.96 -8.84 5.78
N ASP A 50 2.20 -9.54 6.60
CA ASP A 50 1.76 -9.05 7.90
C ASP A 50 1.66 -10.22 8.88
N LEU A 51 1.85 -9.96 10.17
CA LEU A 51 1.70 -10.98 11.21
C LEU A 51 0.24 -11.39 11.39
N ASN A 52 -0.71 -10.49 11.14
CA ASN A 52 -2.15 -10.75 11.29
C ASN A 52 -2.90 -10.01 10.19
N ILE A 53 -3.44 -10.75 9.21
CA ILE A 53 -4.15 -10.14 8.09
C ILE A 53 -5.65 -10.10 8.40
N PRO A 54 -6.28 -8.91 8.51
CA PRO A 54 -7.70 -8.83 8.78
C PRO A 54 -8.53 -9.31 7.58
N ASN A 55 -9.56 -10.11 7.85
CA ASN A 55 -10.52 -10.55 6.86
C ASN A 55 -11.61 -9.50 6.63
N LEU A 56 -11.46 -8.69 5.58
CA LEU A 56 -12.42 -7.65 5.24
C LEU A 56 -13.80 -8.16 4.78
N ASN A 57 -13.97 -9.46 4.53
CA ASN A 57 -15.28 -10.06 4.29
C ASN A 57 -16.02 -10.38 5.59
N ASP A 58 -15.32 -10.44 6.72
CA ASP A 58 -15.92 -10.51 8.04
C ASP A 58 -16.39 -9.11 8.49
N ASN A 59 -17.64 -9.02 8.93
CA ASN A 59 -18.24 -7.75 9.31
C ASN A 59 -17.70 -7.19 10.63
N GLU A 60 -17.29 -8.06 11.55
CA GLU A 60 -16.69 -7.67 12.83
C GLU A 60 -15.29 -7.12 12.58
N GLU A 61 -14.45 -7.83 11.83
CA GLU A 61 -13.09 -7.39 11.51
C GLU A 61 -13.08 -6.11 10.67
N TYR A 62 -13.98 -6.00 9.68
CA TYR A 62 -14.16 -4.76 8.92
C TYR A 62 -14.51 -3.58 9.84
N ARG A 63 -15.47 -3.75 10.77
CA ARG A 63 -15.86 -2.69 11.72
C ARG A 63 -14.75 -2.36 12.68
N TRP A 64 -14.03 -3.37 13.16
CA TRP A 64 -12.86 -3.19 14.01
C TRP A 64 -11.80 -2.35 13.30
N LEU A 65 -11.40 -2.72 12.08
CA LEU A 65 -10.39 -1.97 11.32
C LEU A 65 -10.85 -0.54 11.02
N LYS A 66 -12.14 -0.36 10.68
CA LYS A 66 -12.75 0.96 10.46
C LYS A 66 -12.74 1.82 11.73
N SER A 67 -12.92 1.20 12.90
CA SER A 67 -12.93 1.91 14.19
C SER A 67 -11.58 2.49 14.60
N LEU A 68 -10.49 2.05 13.96
CA LEU A 68 -9.14 2.62 14.16
C LEU A 68 -8.99 4.02 13.53
N ILE A 69 -9.99 4.47 12.77
CA ILE A 69 -10.06 5.81 12.21
C ILE A 69 -10.96 6.65 13.13
N TRP A 70 -10.43 7.76 13.62
CA TRP A 70 -11.21 8.69 14.45
C TRP A 70 -12.48 9.17 13.74
N PRO A 71 -13.61 9.26 14.45
CA PRO A 71 -14.91 9.58 13.84
C PRO A 71 -14.96 10.98 13.20
N GLU A 72 -14.12 11.91 13.66
CA GLU A 72 -13.99 13.25 13.09
C GLU A 72 -13.36 13.23 11.68
N HIS A 73 -12.57 12.19 11.36
CA HIS A 73 -11.88 12.06 10.08
C HIS A 73 -12.79 11.44 9.00
N LYS A 74 -13.89 12.13 8.71
CA LYS A 74 -14.93 11.68 7.75
C LYS A 74 -14.37 11.34 6.36
N GLU A 75 -13.39 12.10 5.88
CA GLU A 75 -12.75 11.85 4.58
C GLU A 75 -11.93 10.55 4.59
N ARG A 76 -11.18 10.30 5.68
CA ARG A 76 -10.44 9.04 5.84
C ARG A 76 -11.37 7.84 5.96
N LEU A 77 -12.52 8.00 6.60
CA LEU A 77 -13.55 6.95 6.66
C LEU A 77 -14.11 6.62 5.27
N ARG A 78 -14.39 7.63 4.44
CA ARG A 78 -14.84 7.41 3.05
C ARG A 78 -13.74 6.74 2.22
N LEU A 79 -12.52 7.25 2.32
CA LEU A 79 -11.37 6.68 1.61
C LEU A 79 -11.12 5.22 2.01
N PHE A 80 -11.31 4.88 3.29
CA PHE A 80 -11.25 3.50 3.77
C PHE A 80 -12.32 2.63 3.11
N ASP A 81 -13.56 3.10 3.02
CA ASP A 81 -14.64 2.35 2.36
C ASP A 81 -14.34 2.11 0.88
N ASP A 82 -13.90 3.15 0.15
CA ASP A 82 -13.49 3.03 -1.25
C ASP A 82 -12.30 2.05 -1.42
N ALA A 83 -11.34 2.08 -0.49
CA ALA A 83 -10.20 1.18 -0.50
C ALA A 83 -10.60 -0.27 -0.21
N VAL A 84 -11.54 -0.51 0.71
CA VAL A 84 -12.09 -1.85 0.98
C VAL A 84 -12.84 -2.39 -0.23
N GLU A 85 -13.64 -1.56 -0.91
CA GLU A 85 -14.31 -1.96 -2.16
C GLU A 85 -13.30 -2.41 -3.22
N LEU A 86 -12.26 -1.60 -3.44
CA LEU A 86 -11.21 -1.92 -4.41
C LEU A 86 -10.43 -3.17 -4.01
N PHE A 87 -10.09 -3.31 -2.72
CA PHE A 87 -9.45 -4.50 -2.17
C PHE A 87 -10.27 -5.77 -2.41
N LYS A 88 -11.58 -5.73 -2.15
CA LYS A 88 -12.46 -6.89 -2.39
C LYS A 88 -12.58 -7.24 -3.87
N LYS A 89 -12.59 -6.24 -4.75
CA LYS A 89 -12.66 -6.43 -6.21
C LYS A 89 -11.38 -7.04 -6.77
N GLN A 90 -10.23 -6.64 -6.24
CA GLN A 90 -8.90 -7.03 -6.73
C GLN A 90 -8.01 -7.39 -5.53
N PRO A 91 -8.28 -8.52 -4.85
CA PRO A 91 -7.56 -8.88 -3.64
C PRO A 91 -6.07 -9.05 -3.94
N PRO A 92 -5.18 -8.31 -3.26
CA PRO A 92 -3.75 -8.50 -3.41
C PRO A 92 -3.33 -9.85 -2.82
N ASN A 93 -2.20 -10.39 -3.28
CA ASN A 93 -1.58 -11.52 -2.59
C ASN A 93 -1.08 -11.06 -1.22
N LEU A 94 -1.63 -11.61 -0.15
CA LEU A 94 -1.21 -11.35 1.22
C LEU A 94 -0.81 -12.67 1.87
N ILE A 95 0.31 -12.65 2.59
CA ILE A 95 0.89 -13.81 3.25
C ILE A 95 1.01 -13.49 4.73
N GLU A 96 0.36 -14.30 5.57
CA GLU A 96 0.43 -14.15 7.01
C GLU A 96 1.74 -14.75 7.53
N GLY A 97 2.49 -13.98 8.30
CA GLY A 97 3.71 -14.44 8.95
C GLY A 97 4.73 -13.34 9.20
N ASP A 98 5.86 -13.72 9.80
CA ASP A 98 6.96 -12.81 10.07
C ASP A 98 7.66 -12.39 8.77
N GLY A 99 7.48 -11.14 8.39
CA GLY A 99 8.07 -10.56 7.19
C GLY A 99 9.60 -10.66 7.17
N VAL A 100 10.28 -10.57 8.32
CA VAL A 100 11.75 -10.69 8.37
C VAL A 100 12.20 -12.09 7.99
N SER A 101 11.49 -13.11 8.48
CA SER A 101 11.79 -14.51 8.18
C SER A 101 11.41 -14.91 6.75
N LEU A 102 10.36 -14.31 6.18
CA LEU A 102 9.81 -14.72 4.87
C LEU A 102 10.41 -13.98 3.67
N ILE A 103 10.92 -12.75 3.86
CA ILE A 103 11.31 -11.88 2.74
C ILE A 103 12.44 -12.46 1.88
N GLU A 104 13.42 -13.16 2.49
CA GLU A 104 14.52 -13.76 1.72
C GLU A 104 14.04 -14.87 0.78
N GLY A 105 13.06 -15.66 1.21
CA GLY A 105 12.48 -16.73 0.41
C GLY A 105 11.75 -16.16 -0.81
N ILE A 106 10.90 -15.16 -0.57
CA ILE A 106 10.13 -14.49 -1.62
C ILE A 106 11.06 -13.78 -2.60
N ALA A 107 12.10 -13.10 -2.12
CA ALA A 107 13.05 -12.40 -2.99
C ALA A 107 13.76 -13.34 -3.97
N LYS A 108 14.02 -14.60 -3.58
CA LYS A 108 14.65 -15.62 -4.45
C LYS A 108 13.74 -16.13 -5.55
N GLU A 109 12.42 -16.00 -5.40
CA GLU A 109 11.44 -16.38 -6.42
C GLU A 109 11.32 -15.34 -7.53
N ILE A 110 11.78 -14.11 -7.29
CA ILE A 110 11.72 -13.03 -8.27
C ILE A 110 12.85 -13.18 -9.31
N PRO A 111 12.52 -13.15 -10.61
CA PRO A 111 13.52 -13.19 -11.68
C PRO A 111 14.59 -12.11 -11.55
N SER A 112 15.84 -12.47 -11.89
CA SER A 112 17.01 -11.58 -11.74
C SER A 112 16.99 -10.34 -12.64
N ASP A 113 16.16 -10.32 -13.68
CA ASP A 113 15.93 -9.19 -14.58
C ASP A 113 14.85 -8.21 -14.06
N GLN A 114 14.26 -8.48 -12.90
CA GLN A 114 13.27 -7.62 -12.25
C GLN A 114 13.86 -6.92 -11.02
N ALA A 115 13.45 -5.68 -10.79
CA ALA A 115 13.83 -4.94 -9.60
C ALA A 115 12.90 -5.30 -8.43
N ILE A 116 13.48 -5.56 -7.25
CA ILE A 116 12.73 -5.78 -6.01
C ILE A 116 12.63 -4.44 -5.26
N CYS A 117 11.40 -4.03 -4.95
CA CYS A 117 11.12 -2.88 -4.10
C CYS A 117 10.49 -3.36 -2.79
N ILE A 118 11.15 -3.08 -1.67
CA ILE A 118 10.66 -3.39 -0.32
C ILE A 118 10.20 -2.09 0.31
N PHE A 119 8.94 -2.06 0.76
CA PHE A 119 8.35 -0.93 1.45
C PHE A 119 7.75 -1.39 2.78
N HIS A 120 7.96 -0.61 3.84
CA HIS A 120 7.31 -0.80 5.13
C HIS A 120 6.83 0.54 5.69
N ASN A 121 5.69 0.50 6.39
CA ASN A 121 5.11 1.61 7.12
C ASN A 121 5.41 1.39 8.62
N ALA A 122 6.58 1.84 9.07
CA ALA A 122 6.90 2.19 10.46
C ALA A 122 8.39 2.56 10.52
N CYS A 123 8.63 3.87 10.68
CA CYS A 123 9.91 4.51 10.91
C CYS A 123 10.72 3.77 11.99
N SER A 124 11.82 3.10 11.64
CA SER A 124 12.99 2.77 12.49
C SER A 124 12.85 2.06 13.86
N GLU A 125 11.67 1.90 14.46
CA GLU A 125 11.53 1.51 15.88
C GLU A 125 11.20 0.03 16.11
N HIS A 126 10.74 -0.68 15.08
CA HIS A 126 10.25 -2.07 15.22
C HIS A 126 11.13 -3.13 14.52
N ILE A 127 12.08 -2.70 13.69
CA ILE A 127 12.98 -3.58 12.94
C ILE A 127 14.41 -3.14 13.24
N ARG A 128 15.22 -4.02 13.85
CA ARG A 128 16.68 -3.82 13.84
C ARG A 128 17.14 -3.89 12.39
N CYS A 129 17.46 -2.74 11.81
CA CYS A 129 18.02 -2.64 10.47
C CYS A 129 19.41 -3.31 10.42
N GLU A 130 19.47 -4.59 10.05
CA GLU A 130 20.55 -5.06 9.17
C GLU A 130 20.01 -4.98 7.75
N ILE A 131 20.33 -3.89 7.05
CA ILE A 131 20.07 -3.80 5.61
C ILE A 131 21.08 -4.72 4.93
N ARG A 132 20.65 -5.93 4.58
CA ARG A 132 21.37 -6.78 3.62
C ARG A 132 20.77 -6.53 2.25
N PHE A 133 21.57 -5.98 1.34
CA PHE A 133 21.26 -6.08 -0.08
C PHE A 133 21.40 -7.55 -0.47
N ILE A 134 20.26 -8.25 -0.57
CA ILE A 134 20.24 -9.61 -1.07
C ILE A 134 20.34 -9.52 -2.60
N LYS A 135 21.53 -9.83 -3.10
CA LYS A 135 21.77 -10.43 -4.40
C LYS A 135 22.65 -11.64 -4.21
#